data_AF-A0A5C6X2I7-F1
#
_entry.id   AF-A0A5C6X2I7-F1
#
_cell.length_a   1.000
_cell.length_b   1.000
_cell.length_c   1.000
_cell.angle_alpha   90.00
_cell.angle_beta   90.00
_cell.angle_gamma   90.00
#
_symmetry.space_group_name_H-M   'P 1'
#
loop_
_entity.id
_entity.type
_entity.pdbx_description
1 polymer ?
#
loop_
_entity_poly.entity_id
_entity_poly.type
_entity_poly.pdbx_seq_one_letter_code
_entity_poly.pdbx_strand_id
1 'polypeptide(L)'
;MEIVEQAQAIAVIPEVVIPVARPGHLFALKLLSESADERPQDAMDLRSLREIIVGEERKAAEEATRLIMDRGYGRGRDLSSRLKHTLREGDLG
;
A
#
# COMPACT_ATOMS: atom_id res chain seq x y z
N MET A 1 3.05 -6.43 15.91
CA MET A 1 2.07 -5.34 15.81
C MET A 1 2.25 -4.70 14.46
N GLU A 2 1.99 -5.36 13.33
CA GLU A 2 0.89 -6.20 12.83
C GLU A 2 -0.35 -5.39 12.44
N ILE A 3 -0.65 -5.41 11.15
CA ILE A 3 -1.62 -4.62 10.38
C ILE A 3 -3.00 -4.49 11.07
N VAL A 4 -3.34 -5.43 11.95
CA VAL A 4 -4.58 -5.47 12.74
C VAL A 4 -4.76 -4.23 13.62
N GLU A 5 -3.71 -3.66 14.20
CA GLU A 5 -3.83 -2.48 15.07
C GLU A 5 -4.01 -1.16 14.32
N GLN A 6 -3.51 -1.10 13.08
CA GLN A 6 -3.67 0.04 12.20
C GLN A 6 -4.90 -0.09 11.30
N ALA A 7 -5.73 -1.10 11.57
CA ALA A 7 -6.89 -1.38 10.76
C ALA A 7 -7.92 -0.27 10.92
N GLN A 8 -8.36 0.29 9.79
CA GLN A 8 -9.43 1.27 9.79
C GLN A 8 -10.76 0.55 9.89
N ALA A 9 -11.58 1.02 10.83
CA ALA A 9 -12.98 0.67 10.94
C ALA A 9 -13.73 1.21 9.71
N ILE A 10 -14.13 0.32 8.80
CA ILE A 10 -14.99 0.66 7.65
C ILE A 10 -16.36 0.01 7.85
N ALA A 11 -17.42 0.81 7.70
CA ALA A 11 -18.77 0.32 7.61
C ALA A 11 -18.99 -0.29 6.22
N VAL A 12 -19.12 -1.62 6.16
CA VAL A 12 -19.29 -2.35 4.88
C VAL A 12 -20.77 -2.49 4.49
N ILE A 13 -21.64 -2.51 5.50
CA ILE A 13 -23.10 -2.38 5.43
C ILE A 13 -23.56 -1.59 6.67
N PRO A 14 -24.80 -1.05 6.72
CA PRO A 14 -25.32 -0.44 7.94
C PRO A 14 -25.13 -1.41 9.12
N GLU A 15 -24.59 -0.90 10.22
CA GLU A 15 -24.36 -1.61 11.49
C GLU A 15 -23.19 -2.62 11.53
N VAL A 16 -22.46 -2.84 10.44
CA VAL A 16 -21.26 -3.73 10.43
C VAL A 16 -19.98 -2.94 10.16
N VAL A 17 -19.19 -2.76 11.21
CA VAL A 17 -17.89 -2.12 11.19
C VAL A 17 -16.81 -3.17 11.39
N ILE A 18 -15.93 -3.36 10.41
CA ILE A 18 -14.81 -4.30 10.51
C ILE A 18 -13.46 -3.56 10.41
N PRO A 19 -12.44 -4.00 11.17
CA PRO A 19 -11.08 -3.51 11.01
C PRO A 19 -10.50 -4.04 9.70
N VAL A 20 -10.25 -3.15 8.74
CA VAL A 20 -9.59 -3.50 7.47
C VAL A 20 -8.24 -2.82 7.32
N ALA A 21 -7.35 -3.44 6.55
CA ALA A 21 -6.11 -2.79 6.14
C ALA A 21 -6.42 -1.48 5.40
N ARG A 22 -5.90 -0.36 5.92
CA ARG A 22 -6.01 0.95 5.27
C ARG A 22 -5.47 0.92 3.83
N PRO A 23 -5.96 1.78 2.92
CA PRO A 23 -5.41 1.94 1.57
C PRO A 23 -3.88 1.98 1.51
N GLY A 24 -3.21 2.69 2.43
CA GLY A 24 -1.75 2.73 2.49
C GLY A 24 -1.08 1.37 2.73
N HIS A 25 -1.68 0.50 3.56
CA HIS A 25 -1.18 -0.87 3.77
C HIS A 25 -1.37 -1.73 2.52
N LEU A 26 -2.53 -1.61 1.87
CA LEU A 26 -2.81 -2.34 0.64
C LEU A 26 -1.84 -1.94 -0.47
N PHE A 27 -1.53 -0.64 -0.58
CA PHE A 27 -0.53 -0.13 -1.50
C PHE A 27 0.86 -0.72 -1.25
N ALA A 28 1.30 -0.77 0.01
CA ALA A 28 2.58 -1.38 0.38
C ALA A 28 2.64 -2.88 0.02
N LEU A 29 1.54 -3.62 0.22
CA LEU A 29 1.45 -5.03 -0.15
C LEU A 29 1.44 -5.24 -1.67
N LYS A 30 0.78 -4.35 -2.41
CA LYS A 30 0.78 -4.36 -3.87
C LYS A 30 2.19 -4.07 -4.42
N LEU A 31 2.92 -3.11 -3.87
CA LEU A 31 4.35 -2.87 -4.21
C LEU A 31 5.24 -4.08 -3.93
N LEU A 32 4.99 -4.80 -2.83
CA LEU A 32 5.72 -6.03 -2.51
C LEU A 32 5.37 -7.18 -3.47
N SER A 33 4.13 -7.23 -3.94
CA SER A 33 3.59 -8.33 -4.75
C SER A 33 3.69 -8.09 -6.26
N GLU A 34 3.97 -6.86 -6.68
CA GLU A 34 4.11 -6.44 -8.07
C GLU A 34 5.21 -7.26 -8.78
N SER A 35 4.81 -7.94 -9.85
CA SER A 35 5.68 -8.64 -10.80
C SER A 35 5.31 -8.15 -12.19
N ALA A 36 6.16 -7.31 -12.80
CA ALA A 36 5.90 -6.72 -14.12
C ALA A 36 5.68 -7.76 -15.22
N ASP A 37 6.29 -8.95 -15.07
CA ASP A 37 6.29 -10.01 -16.08
C ASP A 37 5.10 -10.99 -15.96
N GLU A 38 4.37 -10.99 -14.84
CA GLU A 38 3.36 -12.02 -14.55
C GLU A 38 1.93 -11.49 -14.38
N ARG A 39 1.74 -10.19 -14.06
CA ARG A 39 0.42 -9.67 -13.64
C ARG A 39 0.16 -8.23 -14.10
N PRO A 40 -0.39 -8.02 -15.31
CA PRO A 40 -0.79 -6.69 -15.81
C PRO A 40 -1.80 -5.96 -14.91
N GLN A 41 -2.59 -6.73 -14.14
CA GLN A 41 -3.59 -6.21 -13.20
C GLN A 41 -2.97 -5.51 -11.99
N ASP A 42 -1.81 -5.93 -11.50
CA ASP A 42 -1.19 -5.30 -10.32
C ASP A 42 -0.73 -3.86 -10.61
N ALA A 43 -0.30 -3.59 -11.85
CA ALA A 43 0.02 -2.23 -12.29
C ALA A 43 -1.22 -1.33 -12.41
N MET A 44 -2.39 -1.90 -12.77
CA MET A 44 -3.66 -1.16 -12.80
C MET A 44 -4.11 -0.82 -11.37
N ASP A 45 -4.04 -1.77 -10.45
CA ASP A 45 -4.42 -1.56 -9.06
C ASP A 45 -3.56 -0.49 -8.38
N LEU A 46 -2.24 -0.50 -8.64
CA LEU A 46 -1.34 0.53 -8.11
C LEU A 46 -1.67 1.92 -8.66
N ARG A 47 -2.06 2.04 -9.93
CA ARG A 47 -2.51 3.32 -10.50
C ARG A 47 -3.79 3.81 -9.83
N SER A 48 -4.80 2.96 -9.68
CA SER A 48 -6.07 3.34 -9.05
C SER A 48 -5.92 3.67 -7.56
N LEU A 49 -5.10 2.92 -6.82
CA LEU A 49 -4.88 3.19 -5.41
C LEU A 49 -4.09 4.48 -5.19
N ARG A 50 -3.18 4.82 -6.09
CA ARG A 50 -2.32 5.99 -5.95
C ARG A 50 -3.09 7.30 -5.71
N GLU A 51 -4.22 7.48 -6.39
CA GLU A 51 -5.04 8.70 -6.29
C GLU A 51 -5.51 8.98 -4.84
N ILE A 52 -5.60 7.95 -4.01
CA ILE A 52 -6.06 8.04 -2.62
C ILE A 52 -4.92 7.89 -1.59
N ILE A 53 -3.67 7.63 -2.02
CA ILE A 53 -2.50 7.54 -1.13
C ILE A 53 -1.93 8.93 -0.83
N VAL A 54 -2.69 9.71 -0.07
CA VAL A 54 -2.34 11.06 0.39
C VAL A 54 -2.45 11.16 1.91
N GLY A 55 -1.85 12.20 2.50
CA GLY A 55 -1.97 12.49 3.94
C GLY A 55 -1.64 11.29 4.83
N GLU A 56 -2.62 10.83 5.60
CA GLU A 56 -2.46 9.70 6.53
C GLU A 56 -2.28 8.35 5.81
N GLU A 57 -2.82 8.19 4.60
CA GLU A 57 -2.62 6.96 3.81
C GLU A 57 -1.20 6.87 3.28
N ARG A 58 -0.60 8.02 2.95
CA ARG A 58 0.82 8.09 2.58
C ARG A 58 1.72 7.70 3.75
N LYS A 59 1.45 8.21 4.96
CA LYS A 59 2.19 7.83 6.18
C LYS A 59 2.05 6.34 6.48
N ALA A 60 0.84 5.78 6.35
CA ALA A 60 0.60 4.36 6.55
C ALA A 60 1.37 3.49 5.53
N ALA A 61 1.43 3.90 4.25
CA ALA A 61 2.23 3.23 3.23
C ALA A 61 3.74 3.29 3.53
N GLU A 62 4.24 4.45 3.96
CA GLU A 62 5.64 4.63 4.35
C GLU A 62 6.03 3.73 5.53
N GLU A 63 5.21 3.71 6.58
CA GLU A 63 5.46 2.86 7.75
C GLU A 63 5.35 1.37 7.42
N ALA A 64 4.36 0.97 6.62
CA ALA A 64 4.20 -0.42 6.20
C ALA A 64 5.39 -0.92 5.36
N THR A 65 5.86 -0.11 4.39
CA THR A 65 7.05 -0.47 3.59
C THR A 65 8.30 -0.58 4.45
N ARG A 66 8.52 0.35 5.39
CA ARG A 66 9.62 0.27 6.37
C ARG A 66 9.56 -1.01 7.20
N LEU A 67 8.41 -1.32 7.78
CA LEU A 67 8.21 -2.51 8.61
C LEU A 67 8.41 -3.84 7.85
N ILE A 68 8.05 -3.89 6.56
CA ILE A 68 8.31 -5.06 5.70
C ILE A 68 9.82 -5.23 5.49
N MET A 69 10.53 -4.12 5.27
CA MET A 69 11.99 -4.11 5.07
C MET A 69 12.75 -4.49 6.34
N ASP A 70 12.43 -3.86 7.48
CA ASP A 70 13.08 -4.11 8.77
C ASP A 70 12.96 -5.57 9.22
N ARG A 71 11.90 -6.27 8.78
CA ARG A 71 11.67 -7.70 9.07
C ARG A 71 12.28 -8.66 8.04
N GLY A 72 12.95 -8.15 7.00
CA GLY A 72 13.58 -8.97 5.96
C GLY A 72 12.61 -9.56 4.92
N TYR A 73 11.35 -9.12 4.90
CA TYR A 73 10.34 -9.60 3.94
C TYR A 73 10.37 -8.85 2.60
N GLY A 74 11.29 -7.91 2.41
CA GLY A 74 11.43 -7.11 1.19
C GLY A 74 11.77 -7.88 -0.09
N ARG A 75 12.09 -9.20 0.00
CA ARG A 75 12.43 -10.07 -1.15
C ARG A 75 13.52 -9.47 -2.08
N GLY A 76 14.52 -8.80 -1.50
CA GLY A 76 15.59 -8.14 -2.25
C GLY A 76 15.20 -6.82 -2.95
N ARG A 77 14.00 -6.29 -2.68
CA ARG A 77 13.50 -5.03 -3.26
C ARG A 77 13.62 -3.88 -2.27
N ASP A 78 13.85 -2.67 -2.77
CA ASP A 78 13.70 -1.44 -1.99
C ASP A 78 12.28 -0.89 -2.14
N LEU A 79 11.41 -1.23 -1.20
CA LEU A 79 10.01 -0.81 -1.23
C LEU A 79 9.84 0.69 -0.97
N SER A 80 10.73 1.32 -0.22
CA SER A 80 10.65 2.76 0.08
C SER A 80 11.00 3.60 -1.15
N SER A 81 12.00 3.19 -1.93
CA SER A 81 12.33 3.84 -3.20
C SER A 81 11.24 3.63 -4.25
N ARG A 82 10.66 2.43 -4.32
CA ARG A 82 9.51 2.15 -5.21
C ARG A 82 8.29 2.98 -4.85
N LEU A 83 7.94 3.07 -3.55
CA LEU A 83 6.84 3.91 -3.08
C LEU A 83 7.01 5.36 -3.54
N LYS A 84 8.21 5.94 -3.39
CA LYS A 84 8.51 7.31 -3.86
C LYS A 84 8.36 7.43 -5.37
N HIS A 85 8.85 6.45 -6.13
CA HIS A 85 8.75 6.45 -7.58
C HIS A 85 7.29 6.40 -8.04
N THR A 86 6.55 5.40 -7.59
CA THR A 86 5.14 5.19 -7.97
C THR A 86 4.26 6.37 -7.58
N LEU A 87 4.54 7.05 -6.46
CA LEU A 87 3.79 8.25 -6.07
C LEU A 87 4.19 9.52 -6.86
N ARG A 88 5.35 9.55 -7.55
CA ARG A 88 5.83 10.70 -8.35
C ARG A 88 5.41 10.64 -9.83
N GLU A 89 5.27 9.46 -10.42
CA GLU A 89 4.98 9.20 -11.86
C GLU A 89 3.59 9.70 -12.37
N GLY A 90 3.09 10.85 -11.92
CA GLY A 90 1.66 11.20 -12.00
C GLY A 90 1.32 12.47 -11.21
N ASP A 91 2.34 13.14 -10.68
CA ASP A 91 2.35 14.61 -10.57
C ASP A 91 2.58 15.29 -11.95
N LEU A 92 2.59 14.52 -13.05
CA LEU A 92 2.76 14.98 -14.44
C LEU A 92 1.54 14.69 -15.33
N GLY A 93 0.35 14.56 -14.73
CA GLY A 93 -0.94 14.46 -15.44
C GLY A 93 -1.67 15.79 -15.45
#